data_AF-A0A0D9AKG8-F1
#
_entry.id   AF-A0A0D9AKG8-F1
#
_cell.length_a   1.000
_cell.length_b   1.000
_cell.length_c   1.000
_cell.angle_alpha   90.00
_cell.angle_beta   90.00
_cell.angle_gamma   90.00
#
_symmetry.space_group_name_H-M   'P 1'
#
loop_
_entity.id
_entity.type
_entity.pdbx_description
1 polymer ?
#
loop_
_entity_poly.entity_id
_entity_poly.type
_entity_poly.pdbx_seq_one_letter_code
_entity_poly.pdbx_strand_id
1 'polypeptide(L)'
;MRDSLWLLTLGPAIWAVHFLLCYVAAAVWCAKLAGRAGPLGDLRTAIGVLTLVALVGIALVGWRGWRGHTFGTATAPHDFDTPADRHRFLGFSTLLLSGLSFVATVFVALSVVFIGSCE
;
A
#
# COMPACT_ATOMS: atom_id res chain seq x y z
N MET A 1 1.50 11.99 19.36
CA MET A 1 2.37 10.83 19.03
C MET A 1 1.59 9.62 18.51
N ARG A 2 0.47 9.22 19.14
CA ARG A 2 -0.33 8.04 18.74
C ARG A 2 -0.82 8.09 17.28
N ASP A 3 -1.27 9.26 16.82
CA ASP A 3 -1.77 9.42 15.45
C ASP A 3 -0.67 9.32 14.37
N SER A 4 0.55 9.80 14.64
CA SER A 4 1.67 9.66 13.70
C SER A 4 2.11 8.20 13.52
N LEU A 5 2.05 7.40 14.60
CA LEU A 5 2.45 6.00 14.56
C LEU A 5 1.44 5.15 13.78
N TRP A 6 0.15 5.49 13.88
CA TRP A 6 -0.91 4.91 13.05
C TRP A 6 -0.77 5.27 11.57
N LEU A 7 -0.43 6.53 11.24
CA LEU A 7 -0.21 6.93 9.85
C LEU A 7 0.96 6.17 9.20
N LEU A 8 2.02 5.91 9.98
CA LEU A 8 3.21 5.20 9.52
C LEU A 8 2.90 3.76 9.08
N THR A 9 2.07 3.06 9.87
CA THR A 9 1.74 1.64 9.63
C THR A 9 0.57 1.44 8.68
N LEU A 10 -0.26 2.46 8.45
CA LEU A 10 -1.44 2.39 7.59
C LEU A 10 -1.12 2.01 6.14
N GLY A 11 -0.08 2.61 5.54
CA GLY A 11 0.33 2.30 4.16
C GLY A 11 0.72 0.82 3.99
N PRO A 12 1.69 0.31 4.77
CA PRO A 12 2.06 -1.10 4.77
C PRO A 12 0.90 -2.05 5.13
N ALA A 13 0.02 -1.66 6.06
CA ALA A 13 -1.14 -2.48 6.43
C ALA A 13 -2.14 -2.61 5.28
N ILE A 14 -2.43 -1.53 4.54
CA ILE A 14 -3.29 -1.57 3.35
C ILE A 14 -2.71 -2.51 2.30
N TRP A 15 -1.41 -2.40 2.03
CA TRP A 15 -0.73 -3.32 1.11
C TRP A 15 -0.83 -4.78 1.57
N ALA A 16 -0.57 -5.08 2.84
CA ALA A 16 -0.60 -6.44 3.36
C ALA A 16 -2.01 -7.05 3.25
N VAL A 17 -3.05 -6.28 3.59
CA VAL A 17 -4.45 -6.71 3.45
C VAL A 17 -4.80 -6.92 1.98
N HIS A 18 -4.40 -6.00 1.09
CA HIS A 18 -4.61 -6.14 -0.35
C HIS A 18 -3.95 -7.42 -0.89
N PHE A 19 -2.68 -7.67 -0.55
CA PHE A 19 -1.96 -8.87 -0.96
C PHE A 19 -2.67 -10.15 -0.48
N LEU A 20 -3.05 -10.19 0.80
CA LEU A 20 -3.73 -11.35 1.37
C LEU A 20 -5.08 -11.62 0.68
N LEU A 21 -5.86 -10.58 0.44
CA LEU A 21 -7.15 -10.70 -0.26
C LEU A 21 -6.97 -11.19 -1.69
N CYS A 22 -6.03 -10.64 -2.45
CA CYS A 22 -5.71 -11.10 -3.81
C CYS A 22 -5.29 -12.58 -3.82
N TYR A 23 -4.41 -12.96 -2.89
CA TYR A 23 -3.91 -14.33 -2.77
C TYR A 23 -5.03 -15.33 -2.42
N VAL A 24 -5.82 -15.02 -1.39
CA VAL A 24 -6.92 -15.89 -0.96
C VAL A 24 -7.99 -15.99 -2.04
N ALA A 25 -8.34 -14.87 -2.69
CA ALA A 25 -9.32 -14.88 -3.77
C ALA A 25 -8.85 -15.77 -4.94
N ALA A 26 -7.58 -15.66 -5.35
CA ALA A 26 -7.01 -16.52 -6.38
C ALA A 26 -7.01 -18.01 -5.98
N ALA A 27 -6.56 -18.32 -4.76
CA ALA A 27 -6.54 -19.69 -4.26
C ALA A 27 -7.95 -20.32 -4.21
N VAL A 28 -8.94 -19.58 -3.69
CA VAL A 28 -10.33 -20.04 -3.60
C VAL A 28 -10.94 -20.18 -4.99
N TRP A 29 -10.71 -19.21 -5.88
CA TRP A 29 -11.24 -19.25 -7.24
C TRP A 29 -10.75 -20.48 -8.00
N CYS A 30 -9.44 -20.73 -8.00
CA CYS A 30 -8.84 -21.88 -8.68
C CYS A 30 -9.25 -23.22 -8.05
N ALA A 31 -9.40 -23.27 -6.72
CA ALA A 31 -9.75 -24.51 -6.03
C ALA A 31 -11.25 -24.86 -6.08
N LYS A 32 -12.15 -23.87 -6.18
CA LYS A 32 -13.59 -24.06 -5.95
C LYS A 32 -14.50 -23.61 -7.10
N LEU A 33 -14.11 -22.61 -7.90
CA LEU A 33 -15.01 -22.02 -8.91
C LEU A 33 -14.57 -22.35 -10.35
N ALA A 34 -13.33 -22.02 -10.70
CA ALA A 34 -12.80 -22.14 -12.06
C ALA A 34 -12.31 -23.57 -12.40
N GLY A 35 -11.84 -24.33 -11.40
CA GLY A 35 -11.10 -25.57 -11.63
C GLY A 35 -9.67 -25.31 -12.12
N ARG A 36 -8.85 -26.37 -12.25
CA ARG A 36 -7.40 -26.25 -12.50
C ARG A 36 -7.01 -25.52 -13.80
N ALA A 37 -7.89 -25.48 -14.81
CA ALA A 37 -7.64 -24.80 -16.08
C ALA A 37 -8.68 -23.70 -16.36
N GLY A 38 -9.44 -23.27 -15.36
CA GLY A 38 -10.46 -22.25 -15.56
C GLY A 38 -9.87 -20.84 -15.74
N PRO A 39 -10.54 -19.98 -16.52
CA PRO A 39 -10.06 -18.63 -16.78
C PRO A 39 -10.16 -17.72 -15.54
N LEU A 40 -9.22 -16.78 -15.40
CA LEU A 40 -9.23 -15.76 -14.34
C LEU A 40 -10.05 -14.49 -14.67
N GLY A 41 -10.84 -14.48 -15.75
CA GLY A 41 -11.49 -13.27 -16.28
C GLY A 41 -12.25 -12.43 -15.23
N ASP A 42 -13.20 -13.04 -14.52
CA ASP A 42 -14.00 -12.35 -13.49
C ASP A 42 -13.17 -12.01 -12.24
N LEU A 43 -12.20 -12.86 -11.90
CA LEU A 43 -11.30 -12.61 -10.77
C LEU A 43 -10.36 -11.42 -11.05
N ARG A 44 -9.92 -11.24 -12.29
CA ARG A 44 -9.06 -10.12 -12.71
C ARG A 44 -9.73 -8.77 -12.54
N THR A 45 -11.02 -8.67 -12.87
CA THR A 45 -11.76 -7.42 -12.67
C THR A 45 -11.90 -7.11 -11.18
N ALA A 46 -12.21 -8.11 -10.35
CA ALA A 46 -12.27 -7.95 -8.90
C ALA A 46 -10.91 -7.52 -8.30
N ILE A 47 -9.81 -8.15 -8.70
CA ILE A 47 -8.46 -7.78 -8.27
C ILE A 47 -8.09 -6.37 -8.76
N GLY A 48 -8.46 -6.00 -9.99
CA GLY A 48 -8.26 -4.66 -10.52
C GLY A 48 -8.95 -3.58 -9.69
N VAL A 49 -10.22 -3.80 -9.32
CA VAL A 49 -10.96 -2.90 -8.43
C VAL A 49 -10.31 -2.82 -7.05
N LEU A 50 -9.95 -3.96 -6.46
CA LEU A 50 -9.30 -4.01 -5.15
C LEU A 50 -7.95 -3.29 -5.15
N THR A 51 -7.17 -3.43 -6.23
CA THR A 51 -5.91 -2.73 -6.44
C THR A 51 -6.12 -1.23 -6.48
N LEU A 52 -7.09 -0.76 -7.26
CA LEU A 52 -7.39 0.67 -7.36
C LEU A 52 -7.73 1.27 -6.00
N VAL A 53 -8.58 0.59 -5.22
CA VAL A 53 -8.94 1.01 -3.85
C VAL A 53 -7.71 1.08 -2.95
N ALA A 54 -6.85 0.07 -2.99
CA ALA A 54 -5.62 0.04 -2.20
C ALA A 54 -4.64 1.16 -2.59
N LEU A 55 -4.44 1.40 -3.89
CA LEU A 55 -3.56 2.46 -4.41
C LEU A 55 -4.06 3.85 -3.98
N VAL A 56 -5.38 4.11 -4.07
CA VAL A 56 -5.97 5.36 -3.60
C VAL A 56 -5.75 5.52 -2.09
N GLY A 57 -5.99 4.48 -1.30
CA GLY A 57 -5.75 4.51 0.15
C GLY A 57 -4.30 4.83 0.50
N ILE A 58 -3.34 4.14 -0.12
CA ILE A 58 -1.91 4.35 0.10
C ILE A 58 -1.47 5.76 -0.35
N ALA A 59 -1.95 6.23 -1.51
CA ALA A 59 -1.64 7.57 -2.00
C ALA A 59 -2.15 8.66 -1.05
N LEU A 60 -3.36 8.50 -0.49
CA LEU A 60 -3.90 9.42 0.51
C LEU A 60 -3.08 9.43 1.81
N VAL A 61 -2.59 8.28 2.26
CA VAL A 61 -1.70 8.18 3.45
C VAL A 61 -0.36 8.87 3.17
N GLY A 62 0.27 8.57 2.02
CA GLY A 62 1.51 9.21 1.60
C GLY A 62 1.38 10.72 1.44
N TRP A 63 0.29 11.19 0.86
CA TRP A 63 0.02 12.63 0.69
C TRP A 63 -0.17 13.35 2.04
N ARG A 64 -0.85 12.71 3.01
CA ARG A 64 -0.93 13.25 4.37
C ARG A 64 0.43 13.33 5.06
N GLY A 65 1.28 12.30 4.88
CA GLY A 65 2.68 12.33 5.35
C GLY A 65 3.48 13.47 4.73
N TRP A 66 3.35 13.68 3.40
CA TRP A 66 4.00 14.78 2.68
C TRP A 66 3.56 16.16 3.18
N ARG A 67 2.25 16.39 3.31
CA ARG A 67 1.67 17.65 3.82
C ARG A 67 2.14 17.95 5.24
N GLY A 68 2.22 16.93 6.10
CA GLY A 68 2.73 17.09 7.47
C GLY A 68 4.22 17.45 7.52
N HIS A 69 5.02 17.01 6.55
CA HIS A 69 6.45 17.32 6.45
C HIS A 69 6.75 18.70 5.83
N THR A 70 5.88 19.19 4.92
CA THR A 70 6.10 20.44 4.16
C THR A 70 5.65 21.71 4.88
N PHE A 71 4.86 21.61 5.95
CA PHE A 71 4.53 22.76 6.81
C PHE A 71 5.70 23.05 7.78
N GLY A 72 6.73 23.77 7.32
CA GLY A 72 7.82 24.27 8.19
C GLY A 72 9.03 24.83 7.43
N THR A 73 9.21 26.15 7.47
CA THR A 73 10.32 26.92 6.85
C THR A 73 11.51 27.10 7.80
N ALA A 74 12.12 26.01 8.26
CA ALA A 74 13.31 26.08 9.13
C ALA A 74 14.53 25.45 8.44
N THR A 75 15.60 26.23 8.32
CA THR A 75 16.91 25.90 7.74
C THR A 75 17.75 25.02 8.67
N ALA A 76 18.50 24.06 8.11
CA ALA A 76 19.51 23.23 8.80
C ALA A 76 20.56 24.09 9.54
N PRO A 77 21.14 23.65 10.69
CA PRO A 77 21.47 22.26 11.09
C PRO A 77 20.62 21.72 12.26
N HIS A 78 20.17 20.48 12.17
CA HIS A 78 19.14 19.88 13.03
C HIS A 78 19.74 18.81 13.97
N ASP A 79 20.30 19.25 15.10
CA ASP A 79 20.90 18.39 16.13
C ASP A 79 20.28 18.61 17.52
N PHE A 80 19.05 19.15 17.56
CA PHE A 80 18.36 19.45 18.82
C PHE A 80 17.19 18.50 19.05
N ASP A 81 17.10 17.99 20.27
CA ASP A 81 16.16 16.96 20.72
C ASP A 81 14.73 17.52 20.92
N THR A 82 14.20 18.23 19.92
CA THR A 82 12.92 18.94 20.01
C THR A 82 11.76 18.08 19.47
N PRO A 83 10.54 18.19 20.04
CA PRO A 83 9.36 17.43 19.58
C PRO A 83 9.01 17.65 18.10
N ALA A 84 9.39 18.79 17.52
CA ALA A 84 9.12 19.15 16.14
C ALA A 84 9.93 18.30 15.14
N ASP A 85 11.20 18.02 15.44
CA ASP A 85 12.08 17.24 14.57
C ASP A 85 11.64 15.77 14.46
N ARG A 86 11.13 15.21 15.56
CA ARG A 86 10.57 13.84 15.59
C ARG A 86 9.35 13.69 14.68
N HIS A 87 8.46 14.69 14.65
CA HIS A 87 7.30 14.67 13.76
C HIS A 87 7.67 14.73 12.28
N ARG A 88 8.74 15.48 11.95
CA ARG A 88 9.21 15.63 10.58
C ARG A 88 9.87 14.36 10.05
N PHE A 89 10.65 13.66 10.88
CA PHE A 89 11.19 12.32 10.58
C PHE A 89 10.07 11.30 10.34
N LEU A 90 9.10 11.21 11.26
CA LEU A 90 7.96 10.30 11.12
C LEU A 90 7.13 10.57 9.85
N GLY A 91 6.98 11.84 9.46
CA GLY A 91 6.33 12.24 8.21
C GLY A 91 7.09 11.74 6.97
N PHE A 92 8.41 11.88 6.96
CA PHE A 92 9.27 11.38 5.86
C PHE A 92 9.28 9.84 5.78
N SER A 93 9.42 9.15 6.90
CA SER A 93 9.32 7.68 6.95
C SER A 93 7.96 7.19 6.47
N THR A 94 6.87 7.88 6.82
CA THR A 94 5.51 7.56 6.33
C THR A 94 5.42 7.68 4.82
N LEU A 95 6.02 8.72 4.23
CA LEU A 95 6.07 8.90 2.78
C LEU A 95 6.82 7.74 2.11
N LEU A 96 8.02 7.40 2.60
CA LEU A 96 8.83 6.31 2.06
C LEU A 96 8.11 4.96 2.15
N LEU A 97 7.53 4.64 3.31
CA LEU A 97 6.77 3.41 3.52
C LEU A 97 5.52 3.36 2.64
N SER A 98 4.82 4.49 2.45
CA SER A 98 3.68 4.57 1.54
C SER A 98 4.13 4.36 0.09
N GLY A 99 5.24 4.97 -0.33
CA GLY A 99 5.81 4.76 -1.67
C GLY A 99 6.20 3.32 -1.93
N LEU A 100 6.89 2.68 -0.98
CA LEU A 100 7.23 1.26 -1.05
C LEU A 100 5.98 0.38 -1.16
N SER A 101 4.96 0.67 -0.33
CA SER A 101 3.69 -0.06 -0.31
C SER A 101 2.91 0.10 -1.62
N PHE A 102 2.97 1.29 -2.23
CA PHE A 102 2.38 1.57 -3.53
C PHE A 102 3.04 0.71 -4.63
N VAL A 103 4.37 0.72 -4.70
CA VAL A 103 5.13 -0.08 -5.67
C VAL A 103 4.85 -1.57 -5.48
N ALA A 104 4.84 -2.05 -4.24
CA ALA A 104 4.55 -3.43 -3.93
C ALA A 104 3.11 -3.83 -4.33
N THR A 105 2.13 -2.93 -4.15
CA THR A 105 0.73 -3.14 -4.59
C THR A 105 0.63 -3.26 -6.11
N VAL A 106 1.32 -2.39 -6.86
CA VAL A 106 1.38 -2.47 -8.33
C VAL A 106 2.01 -3.79 -8.78
N PHE A 107 3.08 -4.23 -8.12
CA PHE A 107 3.74 -5.50 -8.45
C PHE A 107 2.81 -6.70 -8.24
N VAL A 108 2.02 -6.70 -7.16
CA VAL A 108 0.98 -7.73 -6.92
C VAL A 108 -0.12 -7.70 -7.98
N ALA A 109 -0.54 -6.53 -8.44
CA ALA A 109 -1.53 -6.44 -9.51
C ALA A 109 -0.99 -6.95 -10.86
N LEU A 110 0.29 -6.67 -11.14
CA LEU A 110 0.95 -7.11 -12.38
C LEU A 110 1.04 -8.63 -12.47
N SER A 111 1.30 -9.35 -11.36
CA SER A 111 1.41 -10.81 -11.40
C SER A 111 0.13 -11.48 -11.91
N VAL A 112 -1.03 -10.92 -11.61
CA VAL A 112 -2.35 -11.40 -12.05
C VAL A 112 -2.61 -11.14 -13.55
N VAL A 113 -1.98 -10.11 -14.11
CA VAL A 113 -2.00 -9.87 -15.56
C VAL A 113 -1.17 -10.91 -16.29
N PHE A 114 0.01 -11.26 -15.75
CA PHE A 114 0.89 -12.27 -16.34
C PHE A 114 0.38 -13.71 -16.16
N ILE A 115 -0.25 -14.02 -15.03
CA ILE A 115 -0.82 -15.35 -14.77
C ILE A 115 -2.22 -15.42 -15.41
N GLY A 116 -2.29 -16.10 -16.55
CA GLY A 116 -3.47 -16.26 -17.43
C GLY A 116 -4.57 -17.16 -16.88
N SER A 117 -4.14 -18.22 -16.19
CA SER A 117 -4.92 -19.41 -15.87
C SER A 117 -4.51 -19.95 -14.49
N CYS A 118 -5.29 -20.89 -13.97
CA CYS A 118 -5.09 -21.54 -12.67
C CYS A 118 -4.08 -22.70 -12.69
N GLU A 119 -3.28 -22.81 -13.75
CA GLU A 119 -2.33 -23.91 -14.01
C GLU A 119 -0.88 -23.54 -13.71
#